data_AF-A0A0J8QX65-F1
#
_entry.id   AF-A0A0J8QX65-F1
#
_cell.length_a   1.000
_cell.length_b   1.000
_cell.length_c   1.000
_cell.angle_alpha   90.00
_cell.angle_beta   90.00
_cell.angle_gamma   90.00
#
_symmetry.space_group_name_H-M   'P 1'
#
loop_
_entity.id
_entity.type
_entity.pdbx_description
1 polymer ?
#
loop_
_entity_poly.entity_id
_entity_poly.type
_entity_poly.pdbx_seq_one_letter_code
_entity_poly.pdbx_strand_id
1 'polypeptide(L)'
;MNGGHPSISQANEAFDNPETIPSHPLGVKPSGNGLTASYNLRSSIGYFGILPDELISLLLESLDVKALRSLGATCKALHAFTRSEELWKAIFIEYVQYLRYR
;
A
#
# COMPACT_ATOMS: atom_id res chain seq x y z
N MET A 1 2.40 60.22 -1.52
CA MET A 1 1.52 59.42 -2.40
C MET A 1 2.23 58.11 -2.71
N ASN A 2 1.72 57.03 -2.10
CA ASN A 2 1.92 55.59 -2.33
C ASN A 2 3.20 55.10 -3.02
N GLY A 3 4.14 54.59 -2.22
CA GLY A 3 5.03 53.49 -2.61
C GLY A 3 4.33 52.17 -2.32
N GLY A 4 3.92 51.45 -3.37
CA GLY A 4 3.28 50.13 -3.27
C GLY A 4 4.33 49.04 -3.07
N HIS A 5 4.34 48.46 -1.88
CA HIS A 5 5.06 47.22 -1.56
C HIS A 5 4.38 46.02 -2.26
N PRO A 6 5.13 45.04 -2.80
CA PRO A 6 4.54 43.87 -3.44
C PRO A 6 3.97 42.92 -2.38
N SER A 7 2.67 42.61 -2.49
CA SER A 7 2.05 41.51 -1.73
C SER A 7 2.41 40.19 -2.40
N ILE A 8 3.48 39.55 -1.93
CA ILE A 8 3.77 38.15 -2.21
C ILE A 8 2.79 37.33 -1.35
N SER A 9 1.66 36.97 -1.93
CA SER A 9 0.64 36.14 -1.28
C SER A 9 -0.01 35.18 -2.29
N GLN A 10 0.80 34.56 -3.15
CA GLN A 10 0.37 33.45 -4.01
C GLN A 10 1.51 32.43 -4.16
N ALA A 11 1.85 31.79 -3.05
CA ALA A 11 2.41 30.44 -3.06
C ALA A 11 1.46 29.61 -2.20
N ASN A 12 1.13 28.39 -2.63
CA ASN A 12 0.27 27.39 -1.97
C ASN A 12 -1.11 27.14 -2.58
N GLU A 13 -1.24 27.19 -3.91
CA GLU A 13 -2.28 26.39 -4.58
C GLU A 13 -1.60 25.42 -5.55
N ALA A 14 -1.01 24.37 -4.98
CA ALA A 14 -0.71 23.17 -5.75
C ALA A 14 -2.04 22.54 -6.13
N PHE A 15 -2.51 22.90 -7.33
CA PHE A 15 -3.67 22.30 -7.98
C PHE A 15 -3.57 20.78 -7.91
N ASP A 16 -4.49 20.17 -7.15
CA ASP A 16 -4.83 18.76 -7.23
C ASP A 16 -5.48 18.52 -8.61
N ASN A 17 -4.63 18.41 -9.63
CA ASN A 17 -5.06 18.17 -10.98
C ASN A 17 -5.37 16.66 -11.12
N PRO A 18 -6.63 16.25 -11.30
CA PRO A 18 -7.01 14.83 -11.31
C PRO A 18 -6.54 14.06 -12.56
N GLU A 19 -5.69 14.65 -13.41
CA GLU A 19 -5.39 14.15 -14.75
C GLU A 19 -4.11 13.31 -14.93
N THR A 20 -3.24 13.10 -13.93
CA THR A 20 -1.90 12.53 -14.25
C THR A 20 -1.64 11.09 -13.82
N ILE A 21 -2.46 10.46 -12.97
CA ILE A 21 -2.23 9.05 -12.60
C ILE A 21 -3.57 8.33 -12.41
N PRO A 22 -3.86 7.26 -13.19
CA PRO A 22 -5.01 6.41 -12.91
C PRO A 22 -4.94 5.93 -11.46
N SER A 23 -5.95 6.30 -10.66
CA SER A 23 -6.04 5.83 -9.29
C SER A 23 -6.19 4.32 -9.30
N HIS A 24 -5.35 3.60 -8.55
CA HIS A 24 -5.47 2.15 -8.42
C HIS A 24 -6.91 1.79 -8.01
N PRO A 25 -7.55 0.75 -8.56
CA PRO A 25 -8.97 0.43 -8.31
C PRO A 25 -9.35 0.23 -6.83
N LEU A 26 -8.36 0.05 -5.95
CA LEU A 26 -8.53 -0.06 -4.50
C LEU A 26 -8.18 1.22 -3.72
N GLY A 27 -7.88 2.33 -4.39
CA GLY A 27 -7.48 3.61 -3.79
C GLY A 27 -6.08 3.59 -3.17
N VAL A 28 -5.24 2.62 -3.56
CA VAL A 28 -3.88 2.45 -3.05
C VAL A 28 -2.95 3.40 -3.78
N LYS A 29 -2.29 4.28 -3.02
CA LYS A 29 -1.19 5.09 -3.55
C LYS A 29 0.11 4.28 -3.52
N PRO A 30 1.00 4.44 -4.51
CA PRO A 30 2.36 3.90 -4.45
C PRO A 30 3.05 4.35 -3.15
N SER A 31 3.94 3.52 -2.59
CA SER A 31 4.60 3.75 -1.29
C SER A 31 5.23 5.15 -1.16
N GLY A 32 5.81 5.69 -2.25
CA GLY A 32 6.41 7.03 -2.29
C GLY A 32 5.43 8.20 -2.15
N ASN A 33 4.14 8.00 -2.43
CA ASN A 33 3.10 9.03 -2.32
C ASN A 33 2.31 8.92 -1.00
N GLY A 34 2.70 8.03 -0.10
CA GLY A 34 2.06 7.87 1.22
C GLY A 34 2.28 9.06 2.15
N LEU A 35 3.40 9.79 1.98
CA LEU A 35 3.78 10.95 2.80
C LEU A 35 2.92 12.19 2.50
N THR A 36 2.38 12.31 1.28
CA THR A 36 1.55 13.43 0.84
C THR A 36 0.07 13.06 0.72
N ALA A 37 -0.30 11.82 1.07
CA ALA A 37 -1.67 11.35 0.96
C ALA A 37 -2.50 11.76 2.19
N SER A 38 -3.64 12.40 1.94
CA SER A 38 -4.67 12.67 2.96
C SER A 38 -5.26 11.39 3.57
N TYR A 39 -5.14 10.25 2.87
CA TYR A 39 -5.60 8.94 3.31
C TYR A 39 -4.51 7.89 3.12
N ASN A 40 -4.11 7.24 4.22
CA ASN A 40 -3.13 6.17 4.23
C ASN A 40 -3.83 4.84 4.54
N LEU A 41 -3.83 3.91 3.58
CA LEU A 41 -4.45 2.58 3.74
C LEU A 41 -3.84 1.76 4.88
N ARG A 42 -2.62 2.08 5.33
CA ARG A 42 -1.98 1.47 6.51
C ARG A 42 -2.73 1.77 7.81
N SER A 43 -3.58 2.79 7.85
CA SER A 43 -4.48 3.00 9.00
C SER A 43 -5.59 1.95 9.08
N SER A 44 -5.94 1.31 7.95
CA SER A 44 -7.07 0.37 7.84
C SER A 44 -6.72 -1.09 8.15
N ILE A 45 -5.47 -1.36 8.54
CA ILE A 45 -4.93 -2.69 8.84
C ILE A 45 -4.89 -2.96 10.37
N GLY A 46 -5.35 -2.00 11.18
CA GLY A 46 -5.48 -2.18 12.63
C GLY A 46 -4.13 -2.39 13.31
N TYR A 47 -4.06 -3.36 14.24
CA TYR A 47 -2.82 -3.63 15.00
C TYR A 47 -1.65 -4.08 14.13
N PHE A 48 -1.91 -4.70 12.97
CA PHE A 48 -0.85 -5.03 12.02
C PHE A 48 -0.17 -3.79 11.44
N GLY A 49 -0.79 -2.60 11.52
CA GLY A 49 -0.16 -1.34 11.13
C GLY A 49 1.06 -0.95 11.95
N ILE A 50 1.27 -1.57 13.12
CA ILE A 50 2.47 -1.41 13.96
C ILE A 50 3.68 -2.13 13.33
N LEU A 51 3.42 -3.15 12.49
CA LEU A 51 4.47 -3.94 11.88
C LEU A 51 5.04 -3.22 10.62
N PRO A 52 6.36 -3.28 10.41
CA PRO A 52 6.99 -2.99 9.12
C PRO A 52 6.43 -3.87 8.00
N ASP A 53 6.53 -3.41 6.75
CA ASP A 53 5.98 -4.12 5.59
C ASP A 53 6.61 -5.50 5.41
N GLU A 54 7.90 -5.61 5.73
CA GLU A 54 8.66 -6.86 5.65
C GLU A 54 8.13 -7.89 6.64
N LEU A 55 7.72 -7.47 7.85
CA LEU A 55 7.14 -8.37 8.85
C LEU A 55 5.72 -8.79 8.48
N ILE A 56 4.95 -7.90 7.85
CA ILE A 56 3.62 -8.25 7.33
C ILE A 56 3.78 -9.29 6.22
N SER A 57 4.68 -9.07 5.26
CA SER A 57 4.93 -10.03 4.18
C SER A 57 5.39 -11.38 4.71
N LEU A 58 6.34 -11.42 5.65
CA LEU A 58 6.81 -12.66 6.27
C LEU A 58 5.69 -13.40 7.01
N LEU A 59 4.82 -12.68 7.71
CA LEU A 59 3.65 -13.27 8.35
C LEU A 59 2.72 -13.91 7.30
N LEU A 60 2.43 -13.21 6.21
CA LEU A 60 1.55 -13.71 5.16
C LEU A 60 2.12 -14.96 4.47
N GLU A 61 3.43 -15.04 4.26
CA GLU A 61 4.10 -16.21 3.69
C GLU A 61 3.87 -17.48 4.53
N SER A 62 3.73 -17.36 5.85
CA SER A 62 3.48 -18.49 6.75
C SER A 62 2.04 -19.02 6.75
N LEU A 63 1.12 -18.33 6.07
CA LEU A 63 -0.31 -18.66 6.08
C LEU A 63 -0.69 -19.54 4.89
N ASP A 64 -1.68 -20.41 5.10
CA ASP A 64 -2.26 -21.20 4.01
C ASP A 64 -3.14 -20.34 3.08
N VAL A 65 -3.41 -20.86 1.88
CA VAL A 65 -4.20 -20.16 0.85
C VAL A 65 -5.58 -19.74 1.37
N LYS A 66 -6.20 -20.53 2.26
CA LYS A 66 -7.53 -20.22 2.82
C LYS A 66 -7.47 -19.08 3.84
N ALA A 67 -6.45 -19.06 4.71
CA ALA A 67 -6.23 -17.98 5.65
C ALA A 67 -5.88 -16.68 4.92
N LEU A 68 -5.01 -16.72 3.91
CA LEU A 68 -4.67 -15.55 3.08
C LEU A 68 -5.91 -14.93 2.43
N ARG A 69 -6.78 -15.77 1.86
CA ARG A 69 -8.03 -15.30 1.22
C ARG A 69 -9.00 -14.70 2.24
N SER A 70 -9.13 -15.31 3.42
CA SER A 70 -9.97 -14.78 4.50
C SER A 70 -9.44 -13.46 5.03
N LEU A 71 -8.13 -13.37 5.26
CA LEU A 71 -7.45 -12.19 5.77
C LEU A 71 -7.50 -11.02 4.77
N GLY A 72 -7.25 -11.28 3.49
CA GLY A 72 -7.37 -10.29 2.42
C GLY A 72 -8.80 -9.82 2.17
N ALA A 73 -9.82 -10.53 2.65
CA ALA A 73 -11.22 -10.10 2.59
C ALA A 73 -11.60 -9.15 3.74
N THR A 74 -10.75 -8.99 4.77
CA THR A 74 -11.08 -8.16 5.94
C THR A 74 -10.90 -6.67 5.71
N CYS A 75 -9.89 -6.25 4.92
CA CYS A 75 -9.67 -4.85 4.59
C CYS A 75 -8.89 -4.66 3.28
N LYS A 76 -8.98 -3.47 2.70
CA LYS A 76 -8.34 -3.13 1.41
C LYS A 76 -6.80 -3.18 1.46
N ALA A 77 -6.20 -2.86 2.61
CA ALA A 77 -4.76 -2.90 2.77
C ALA A 77 -4.24 -4.34 2.79
N LEU A 78 -4.85 -5.21 3.59
CA LEU A 78 -4.53 -6.64 3.62
C LEU A 78 -4.87 -7.31 2.29
N HIS A 79 -5.94 -6.88 1.61
CA HIS A 79 -6.23 -7.30 0.25
C HIS A 79 -5.06 -7.00 -0.72
N ALA A 80 -4.45 -5.82 -0.61
CA ALA A 80 -3.31 -5.46 -1.45
C ALA A 80 -2.08 -6.33 -1.13
N PHE A 81 -1.74 -6.50 0.15
CA PHE A 81 -0.60 -7.34 0.56
C PHE A 81 -0.77 -8.80 0.12
N THR A 82 -1.96 -9.39 0.29
CA THR A 82 -2.26 -10.77 -0.12
C THR A 82 -2.27 -10.97 -1.65
N ARG A 83 -2.20 -9.89 -2.43
CA ARG A 83 -2.13 -9.91 -3.90
C ARG A 83 -0.73 -9.57 -4.44
N SER A 84 0.28 -9.36 -3.58
CA SER A 84 1.67 -9.16 -4.00
C SER A 84 2.21 -10.38 -4.77
N GLU A 85 2.90 -10.14 -5.88
CA GLU A 85 3.50 -11.22 -6.66
C GLU A 85 4.62 -11.92 -5.91
N GLU A 86 5.38 -11.18 -5.09
CA GLU A 86 6.49 -11.67 -4.30
C GLU A 86 6.02 -12.77 -3.33
N LEU A 87 4.88 -12.53 -2.66
CA LEU A 87 4.23 -13.51 -1.79
C LEU A 87 3.91 -14.81 -2.52
N TRP A 88 3.24 -14.72 -3.68
CA TRP A 88 2.85 -15.91 -4.44
C TRP A 88 4.04 -16.64 -5.06
N LYS A 89 5.10 -15.92 -5.46
CA LYS A 89 6.36 -16.51 -5.91
C LYS A 89 7.01 -17.31 -4.78
N ALA A 90 7.08 -16.77 -3.56
CA ALA A 90 7.63 -17.47 -2.39
C ALA A 90 6.87 -18.76 -2.08
N ILE A 91 5.55 -18.68 -1.93
CA ILE A 91 4.67 -19.84 -1.65
C ILE A 91 4.81 -20.91 -2.74
N PHE A 92 4.84 -20.50 -4.01
CA PHE A 92 4.96 -21.44 -5.12
C PHE A 92 6.32 -22.15 -5.15
N ILE A 93 7.42 -21.41 -4.92
CA ILE A 93 8.77 -22.00 -4.88
C ILE A 93 8.86 -23.02 -3.75
N GLU A 94 8.37 -22.67 -2.56
CA GLU A 94 8.33 -23.59 -1.41
C GLU A 94 7.53 -24.85 -1.74
N TYR A 95 6.34 -24.69 -2.31
CA TYR A 95 5.48 -25.80 -2.71
C TYR A 95 6.16 -26.72 -3.73
N VAL A 96 6.82 -26.17 -4.75
CA VAL A 96 7.55 -26.94 -5.77
C VAL A 96 8.76 -27.66 -5.16
N GLN A 97 9.48 -27.01 -4.24
CA GLN A 97 10.59 -27.66 -3.53
C GLN A 97 10.06 -28.84 -2.70
N TYR A 98 9.00 -28.64 -1.93
CA TYR A 98 8.38 -29.69 -1.13
C TYR A 98 7.98 -30.91 -1.97
N LEU A 99 7.40 -30.69 -3.16
CA LEU A 99 7.03 -31.78 -4.07
C LEU A 99 8.24 -32.49 -4.70
N ARG A 100 9.38 -31.81 -4.86
CA ARG A 100 10.59 -32.37 -5.47
C ARG A 100 11.40 -33.25 -4.50
N TYR A 101 11.36 -32.96 -3.20
CA TYR A 101 12.13 -33.68 -2.17
C TYR A 101 11.33 -34.80 -1.49
N ARG A 102 10.18 -35.19 -2.06
CA ARG A 102 9.30 -36.24 -1.56
C ARG A 102 9.20 -37.37 -2.58
#